data_AF-A0A0K8J3Q1-F1
#
_entry.id   AF-A0A0K8J3Q1-F1
#
_cell.length_a   1.000
_cell.length_b   1.000
_cell.length_c   1.000
_cell.angle_alpha   90.00
_cell.angle_beta   90.00
_cell.angle_gamma   90.00
#
_symmetry.space_group_name_H-M   'P 1'
#
loop_
_entity.id
_entity.type
_entity.pdbx_description
1 polymer ?
#
loop_
_entity_poly.entity_id
_entity_poly.type
_entity_poly.pdbx_seq_one_letter_code
_entity_poly.pdbx_strand_id
1 'polypeptide(L)'
;MKKSTLILFTKHLLDFMFFSGILVCLGVPFIFKLAGRYFTIFDRYYIPFCIIYILSGIFALTILYELRTMFRTVIKENPFVRENVVSLKKMGYYAFVIAAAMVVKLLFIVTPSTVVLFLVFIIAGLFSLVLSQVFDQAVTYKLENDLTI
;
A
#
# COMPACT_ATOMS: atom_id res chain seq x y z
N MET A 1 -2.61 10.16 29.48
CA MET A 1 -3.30 8.93 29.03
C MET A 1 -2.28 7.94 28.51
N LYS A 2 -2.26 6.69 29.01
CA LYS A 2 -1.33 5.65 28.51
C LYS A 2 -1.69 5.34 27.06
N LYS A 3 -0.82 5.71 26.10
CA LYS A 3 -0.99 5.26 24.72
C LYS A 3 -1.00 3.73 24.72
N SER A 4 -2.03 3.14 24.10
CA SER A 4 -2.16 1.69 23.99
C SER A 4 -0.90 1.11 23.36
N THR A 5 -0.29 0.10 23.99
CA THR A 5 0.92 -0.58 23.52
C THR A 5 0.76 -1.06 22.07
N LEU A 6 -0.44 -1.46 21.68
CA LEU A 6 -0.79 -1.84 20.30
C LEU A 6 -0.56 -0.71 19.30
N ILE A 7 -0.97 0.51 19.65
CA ILE A 7 -0.82 1.66 18.75
C ILE A 7 0.67 1.96 18.54
N LEU A 8 1.47 1.93 19.62
CA LEU A 8 2.90 2.16 19.50
C LEU A 8 3.60 1.07 18.68
N PHE A 9 3.23 -0.19 18.90
CA PHE A 9 3.76 -1.34 18.16
C PHE A 9 3.44 -1.24 16.66
N THR A 10 2.18 -0.99 16.31
CA THR A 10 1.77 -0.84 14.91
C THR A 10 2.51 0.32 14.23
N LYS A 11 2.71 1.44 14.92
CA LYS A 11 3.52 2.55 14.37
C LYS A 11 4.95 2.11 14.04
N HIS A 12 5.61 1.42 14.98
CA HIS A 12 6.98 0.94 14.75
C HIS A 12 7.05 -0.07 13.61
N LEU A 13 6.06 -0.96 13.51
CA LEU A 13 5.96 -1.90 12.40
C LEU A 13 5.82 -1.17 11.06
N LEU A 14 4.93 -0.17 10.96
CA LEU A 14 4.75 0.63 9.75
C LEU A 14 6.01 1.40 9.35
N ASP A 15 6.70 2.00 10.33
CA ASP A 15 7.96 2.69 10.09
C ASP A 15 9.02 1.70 9.55
N PHE A 16 9.16 0.54 10.19
CA PHE A 16 10.06 -0.52 9.75
C PHE A 16 9.74 -1.01 8.33
N MET A 17 8.47 -1.29 8.03
CA MET A 17 8.02 -1.72 6.69
C MET A 17 8.31 -0.67 5.62
N PHE A 18 8.17 0.62 5.94
CA PHE A 18 8.44 1.69 4.99
C PHE A 18 9.94 1.81 4.69
N PHE A 19 10.80 1.83 5.71
CA PHE A 19 12.25 1.96 5.50
C PHE A 19 12.86 0.70 4.86
N SER A 20 12.46 -0.48 5.32
CA SER A 20 12.89 -1.74 4.70
C SER A 20 12.34 -1.88 3.28
N GLY A 21 11.11 -1.43 3.02
CA GLY A 21 10.53 -1.41 1.68
C GLY A 21 11.32 -0.55 0.69
N ILE A 22 11.84 0.62 1.11
CA ILE A 22 12.70 1.46 0.27
C ILE A 22 13.98 0.70 -0.12
N LEU A 23 14.62 0.05 0.86
CA LEU A 23 15.83 -0.73 0.64
C LEU A 23 15.57 -1.87 -0.36
N VAL A 24 14.47 -2.60 -0.20
CA VAL A 24 14.07 -3.69 -1.10
C VAL A 24 13.78 -3.15 -2.52
N CYS A 25 13.05 -2.05 -2.64
CA CYS A 25 12.77 -1.39 -3.93
C CYS A 25 14.04 -1.06 -4.71
N LEU A 26 15.01 -0.43 -4.04
CA LEU A 26 16.30 -0.10 -4.65
C LEU A 26 17.14 -1.34 -4.95
N GLY A 27 16.98 -2.39 -4.14
CA GLY A 27 17.65 -3.68 -4.31
C GLY A 27 17.09 -4.55 -5.43
N VAL A 28 15.89 -4.27 -5.98
CA VAL A 28 15.23 -5.13 -6.98
C VAL A 28 16.16 -5.50 -8.16
N PRO A 29 16.84 -4.56 -8.85
CA PRO A 29 17.73 -4.90 -9.96
C PRO A 29 18.86 -5.85 -9.54
N PHE A 30 19.46 -5.60 -8.38
CA PHE A 30 20.54 -6.42 -7.85
C PHE A 30 20.05 -7.82 -7.49
N ILE A 31 18.92 -7.93 -6.81
CA ILE A 31 18.29 -9.20 -6.42
C ILE A 31 17.93 -10.02 -7.66
N PHE A 32 17.32 -9.40 -8.67
CA PHE A 32 16.94 -10.10 -9.90
C PHE A 32 18.15 -10.52 -10.73
N LYS A 33 19.22 -9.71 -10.76
CA LYS A 33 20.47 -10.07 -11.43
C LYS A 33 21.14 -11.26 -10.74
N LEU A 34 21.12 -11.30 -9.42
CA LEU A 34 21.62 -12.44 -8.65
C LEU A 34 20.75 -13.69 -8.89
N ALA A 35 19.43 -13.55 -8.86
CA ALA A 35 18.48 -14.64 -9.12
C ALA A 35 18.60 -15.19 -10.55
N GLY A 36 18.86 -14.33 -11.54
CA GLY A 36 19.09 -14.71 -12.94
C GLY A 36 20.26 -15.68 -13.13
N ARG A 37 21.25 -15.69 -12.22
CA ARG A 37 22.36 -16.67 -12.26
C ARG A 37 21.91 -18.10 -11.96
N TYR A 38 20.79 -18.27 -11.26
CA TYR A 38 20.23 -19.57 -10.88
C TYR A 38 18.97 -19.93 -11.66
N PHE A 39 18.19 -18.92 -12.08
CA PHE A 39 16.90 -19.09 -12.72
C PHE A 39 16.85 -18.33 -14.07
N THR A 40 16.81 -19.08 -15.17
CA THR A 40 16.79 -18.54 -16.55
C THR A 40 15.61 -17.62 -16.85
N ILE A 41 14.50 -17.74 -16.11
CA ILE A 41 13.30 -16.89 -16.24
C ILE A 41 13.63 -15.43 -15.88
N PHE A 42 14.40 -15.22 -14.81
CA PHE A 42 14.77 -13.88 -14.35
C PHE A 42 15.80 -13.23 -15.26
N ASP A 43 16.62 -14.01 -15.96
CA ASP A 43 17.57 -13.51 -16.95
C ASP A 43 16.84 -13.10 -18.24
N ARG A 44 15.94 -13.97 -18.75
CA ARG A 44 15.18 -13.71 -19.98
C ARG A 44 14.25 -12.50 -19.90
N TYR A 45 13.61 -12.28 -18.75
CA TYR A 45 12.65 -11.19 -18.54
C TYR A 45 13.15 -10.15 -17.53
N TYR A 46 14.47 -10.00 -17.40
CA TYR A 46 15.11 -9.12 -16.41
C TYR A 46 14.57 -7.69 -16.44
N ILE A 47 14.62 -7.03 -17.62
CA ILE A 47 14.19 -5.64 -17.79
C ILE A 47 12.69 -5.45 -17.49
N PRO A 48 11.76 -6.18 -18.13
CA PRO A 48 10.33 -5.97 -17.86
C PRO A 48 9.98 -6.27 -16.40
N PHE A 49 10.60 -7.28 -15.77
CA PHE A 49 10.35 -7.56 -14.35
C PHE A 49 10.89 -6.45 -13.46
N CYS A 50 12.11 -5.95 -13.69
CA CYS A 50 12.64 -4.82 -12.92
C CYS A 50 11.70 -3.62 -12.98
N ILE A 51 11.21 -3.25 -14.17
CA ILE A 51 10.30 -2.11 -14.34
C ILE A 51 9.00 -2.35 -13.57
N ILE A 52 8.36 -3.51 -13.76
CA ILE A 52 7.07 -3.83 -13.12
C ILE A 52 7.19 -3.84 -11.59
N TYR A 53 8.23 -4.49 -11.05
CA TYR A 53 8.40 -4.63 -9.61
C TYR A 53 8.86 -3.33 -8.94
N ILE A 54 9.72 -2.52 -9.59
CA ILE A 54 10.07 -1.19 -9.08
C ILE A 54 8.85 -0.28 -9.08
N LEU A 55 8.08 -0.25 -10.19
CA LEU A 55 6.87 0.56 -10.28
C LEU A 55 5.86 0.15 -9.19
N SER A 56 5.59 -1.15 -9.07
CA SER A 56 4.69 -1.70 -8.04
C SER A 56 5.20 -1.41 -6.63
N GLY A 57 6.52 -1.48 -6.43
CA GLY A 57 7.16 -1.17 -5.16
C GLY A 57 7.06 0.31 -4.77
N ILE A 58 7.17 1.23 -5.73
CA ILE A 58 6.92 2.66 -5.50
C ILE A 58 5.48 2.88 -5.03
N PHE A 59 4.49 2.28 -5.71
CA PHE A 59 3.09 2.37 -5.27
C PHE A 59 2.82 1.70 -3.92
N ALA A 60 3.51 0.60 -3.61
CA ALA A 60 3.41 -0.03 -2.29
C ALA A 60 3.97 0.89 -1.19
N LEU A 61 5.07 1.59 -1.48
CA LEU A 61 5.63 2.59 -0.58
C LEU A 61 4.71 3.79 -0.39
N THR A 62 4.03 4.28 -1.44
CA THR A 62 3.04 5.35 -1.29
C THR A 62 1.83 4.91 -0.47
N ILE A 63 1.37 3.67 -0.61
CA ILE A 63 0.34 3.10 0.28
C ILE A 63 0.82 3.11 1.73
N LEU A 64 2.04 2.65 2.01
CA LEU A 64 2.60 2.68 3.37
C LEU A 64 2.74 4.11 3.92
N TYR A 65 3.09 5.08 3.07
CA TYR A 65 3.17 6.48 3.45
C TYR A 65 1.80 7.06 3.85
N GLU A 66 0.77 6.81 3.04
CA GLU A 66 -0.61 7.22 3.35
C GLU A 66 -1.10 6.54 4.64
N LEU A 67 -0.72 5.26 4.86
CA LEU A 67 -1.07 4.53 6.08
C LEU A 67 -0.41 5.14 7.31
N ARG A 68 0.88 5.48 7.22
CA ARG A 68 1.61 6.17 8.28
C ARG A 68 0.98 7.52 8.61
N THR A 69 0.51 8.24 7.60
CA THR A 69 -0.16 9.54 7.76
C THR A 69 -1.49 9.37 8.49
N MET A 70 -2.33 8.44 8.06
CA MET A 70 -3.58 8.10 8.74
C MET A 70 -3.33 7.63 10.19
N PHE A 71 -2.30 6.82 10.41
CA PHE A 71 -2.01 6.31 11.74
C PHE A 71 -1.53 7.43 12.70
N ARG A 72 -0.87 8.48 12.19
CA ARG A 72 -0.49 9.65 12.99
C ARG A 72 -1.72 10.40 13.53
N THR A 73 -2.79 10.53 12.74
CA THR A 73 -4.02 11.22 13.18
C THR A 73 -4.80 10.38 14.20
N VAL A 74 -4.80 9.06 14.05
CA VAL A 74 -5.33 8.12 15.07
C VAL A 74 -4.57 8.26 16.40
N ILE A 75 -3.23 8.34 16.37
CA ILE A 75 -2.41 8.55 17.58
C ILE A 75 -2.68 9.91 18.24
N LYS A 76 -3.07 10.92 17.45
CA LYS A 76 -3.48 12.25 17.93
C LYS A 76 -4.94 12.30 18.37
N GLU A 77 -5.60 11.14 18.47
CA GLU A 77 -7.00 11.00 18.92
C GLU A 77 -8.01 11.74 18.02
N ASN A 78 -7.63 12.04 16.77
CA ASN A 78 -8.52 12.65 15.78
C ASN A 78 -8.55 11.82 14.47
N PRO A 79 -9.16 10.63 14.49
CA PRO A 79 -9.19 9.73 13.34
C PRO A 79 -10.16 10.16 12.24
N PHE A 80 -11.15 11.01 12.55
CA PHE A 80 -12.16 11.47 11.61
C PHE A 80 -11.80 12.85 11.08
N VAL A 81 -10.82 12.88 10.19
CA VAL A 81 -10.42 14.07 9.43
C VAL A 81 -10.56 13.80 7.94
N ARG A 82 -10.91 14.83 7.15
CA ARG A 82 -11.03 14.71 5.69
C ARG A 82 -9.73 14.23 5.03
N GLU A 83 -8.58 14.53 5.62
CA GLU A 83 -7.28 14.03 5.14
C GLU A 83 -7.23 12.50 5.09
N ASN A 84 -7.76 11.82 6.11
CA ASN A 84 -7.77 10.35 6.16
C ASN A 84 -8.68 9.75 5.08
N VAL A 85 -9.79 10.41 4.74
CA VAL A 85 -10.67 10.03 3.61
C VAL A 85 -9.88 10.06 2.31
N VAL A 86 -9.13 11.14 2.07
CA VAL A 86 -8.29 11.29 0.88
C VAL A 86 -7.18 10.23 0.85
N SER A 87 -6.52 9.97 1.97
CA SER A 87 -5.51 8.92 2.09
C SER A 87 -6.07 7.54 1.74
N LEU A 88 -7.24 7.17 2.28
CA LEU A 88 -7.92 5.91 1.98
C LEU A 88 -8.27 5.79 0.48
N LYS A 89 -8.76 6.88 -0.13
CA LYS A 89 -9.07 6.91 -1.56
C LYS A 89 -7.82 6.70 -2.42
N LYS A 90 -6.72 7.37 -2.08
CA LYS A 90 -5.42 7.21 -2.77
C LYS A 90 -4.87 5.79 -2.62
N MET A 91 -4.93 5.21 -1.42
CA MET A 91 -4.53 3.82 -1.18
C MET A 91 -5.31 2.85 -2.08
N GLY A 92 -6.62 3.07 -2.20
CA GLY A 92 -7.47 2.32 -3.11
C GLY A 92 -6.95 2.37 -4.54
N TYR A 93 -6.74 3.59 -5.07
CA TYR A 93 -6.23 3.79 -6.42
C TYR A 93 -4.85 3.15 -6.65
N TYR A 94 -3.90 3.34 -5.72
CA TYR A 94 -2.57 2.74 -5.82
C TYR A 94 -2.62 1.21 -5.80
N ALA A 95 -3.51 0.61 -5.00
CA ALA A 95 -3.71 -0.84 -5.00
C ALA A 95 -4.22 -1.35 -6.35
N PHE A 96 -5.13 -0.63 -7.02
CA PHE A 96 -5.56 -0.97 -8.38
C PHE A 96 -4.43 -0.85 -9.41
N VAL A 97 -3.56 0.15 -9.28
CA VAL A 97 -2.39 0.27 -10.17
C VAL A 97 -1.45 -0.92 -10.00
N ILE A 98 -1.19 -1.36 -8.76
CA ILE A 98 -0.38 -2.57 -8.50
C ILE A 98 -1.08 -3.81 -9.07
N ALA A 99 -2.40 -3.95 -8.88
CA ALA A 99 -3.16 -5.05 -9.46
C ALA A 99 -3.03 -5.10 -10.99
N ALA A 100 -3.15 -3.95 -11.67
CA ALA A 100 -2.94 -3.85 -13.12
C ALA A 100 -1.51 -4.26 -13.51
N ALA A 101 -0.50 -3.82 -12.76
CA ALA A 101 0.89 -4.23 -12.98
C ALA A 101 1.09 -5.75 -12.83
N MET A 102 0.39 -6.39 -11.89
CA MET A 102 0.40 -7.86 -11.75
C MET A 102 -0.24 -8.57 -12.95
N VAL A 103 -1.31 -8.02 -13.54
CA VAL A 103 -1.90 -8.54 -14.78
C VAL A 103 -0.91 -8.45 -15.93
N VAL A 104 -0.24 -7.32 -16.10
CA VAL A 104 0.82 -7.16 -17.11
C VAL A 104 1.94 -8.19 -16.90
N LYS A 105 2.33 -8.44 -15.64
CA LYS A 105 3.32 -9.48 -15.32
C LYS A 105 2.86 -10.89 -15.71
N LEU A 106 1.57 -11.20 -15.56
CA LEU A 106 1.01 -12.51 -15.94
C LEU A 106 1.12 -12.80 -17.44
N LEU A 107 1.14 -11.76 -18.30
CA LEU A 107 1.33 -11.92 -19.74
C LEU A 107 2.71 -12.48 -20.11
N PHE A 108 3.72 -12.25 -19.27
CA PHE A 108 5.06 -12.81 -19.45
C PHE A 108 5.18 -14.21 -18.85
N ILE A 109 4.70 -14.38 -17.61
CA ILE A 109 4.69 -15.68 -16.93
C ILE A 109 3.56 -15.78 -15.91
N VAL A 110 2.74 -16.80 -16.09
CA VAL A 110 1.68 -17.15 -15.15
C VAL A 110 2.30 -17.86 -13.96
N THR A 111 2.20 -17.25 -12.78
CA THR A 111 2.56 -17.90 -11.51
C THR A 111 1.38 -17.82 -10.56
N PRO A 112 1.05 -18.90 -9.83
CA PRO A 112 -0.05 -18.88 -8.85
C PRO A 112 0.10 -17.75 -7.83
N SER A 113 1.34 -17.45 -7.43
CA SER A 113 1.68 -16.33 -6.54
C SER A 113 1.20 -14.97 -7.06
N THR A 114 1.34 -14.70 -8.36
CA THR A 114 0.93 -13.42 -8.94
C THR A 114 -0.59 -13.30 -9.02
N VAL A 115 -1.29 -14.41 -9.27
CA VAL A 115 -2.77 -14.42 -9.26
C VAL A 115 -3.29 -14.10 -7.86
N VAL A 116 -2.70 -14.70 -6.82
CA VAL A 116 -3.05 -14.39 -5.43
C VAL A 116 -2.76 -12.92 -5.10
N LEU A 117 -1.59 -12.40 -5.46
CA LEU A 117 -1.25 -10.99 -5.23
C LEU A 117 -2.24 -10.05 -5.92
N PHE A 118 -2.59 -10.32 -7.17
CA PHE A 118 -3.60 -9.56 -7.91
C PHE A 118 -4.93 -9.50 -7.14
N LEU A 119 -5.46 -10.66 -6.70
CA LEU A 119 -6.71 -10.71 -5.95
C LEU A 119 -6.65 -9.93 -4.64
N VAL A 120 -5.56 -10.07 -3.89
CA VAL A 120 -5.35 -9.34 -2.62
C VAL A 120 -5.36 -7.83 -2.85
N PHE A 121 -4.67 -7.34 -3.89
CA PHE A 121 -4.64 -5.90 -4.19
C PHE A 121 -5.99 -5.38 -4.68
N ILE A 122 -6.76 -6.16 -5.45
CA ILE A 122 -8.12 -5.78 -5.85
C ILE A 122 -9.02 -5.64 -4.61
N ILE A 123 -9.02 -6.63 -3.72
CA ILE A 123 -9.85 -6.61 -2.51
C ILE A 123 -9.41 -5.45 -1.59
N ALA A 124 -8.11 -5.28 -1.37
CA ALA A 124 -7.58 -4.18 -0.57
C ALA A 124 -7.95 -2.80 -1.18
N GLY A 125 -7.90 -2.68 -2.51
CA GLY A 125 -8.27 -1.47 -3.23
C GLY A 125 -9.75 -1.12 -3.06
N LEU A 126 -10.63 -2.09 -3.32
CA LEU A 126 -12.07 -1.94 -3.13
C LEU A 126 -12.42 -1.62 -1.69
N PHE A 127 -11.83 -2.35 -0.74
CA PHE A 127 -12.07 -2.13 0.68
C PHE A 127 -11.63 -0.73 1.12
N SER A 128 -10.47 -0.25 0.66
CA SER A 128 -9.99 1.11 0.95
C SER A 128 -10.94 2.19 0.40
N LEU A 129 -11.51 1.98 -0.80
CA LEU A 129 -12.50 2.90 -1.37
C LEU A 129 -13.81 2.90 -0.57
N VAL A 130 -14.35 1.72 -0.22
CA VAL A 130 -15.56 1.63 0.61
C VAL A 130 -15.32 2.29 1.97
N LEU A 131 -14.18 2.02 2.59
CA LEU A 131 -13.83 2.64 3.87
C LEU A 131 -13.71 4.16 3.75
N SER A 132 -13.18 4.67 2.63
CA SER A 132 -13.13 6.12 2.38
C SER A 132 -14.53 6.76 2.38
N GLN A 133 -15.53 6.08 1.79
CA GLN A 133 -16.90 6.59 1.74
C GLN A 133 -17.55 6.60 3.13
N VAL A 134 -17.37 5.53 3.90
CA VAL A 134 -17.90 5.45 5.28
C VAL A 134 -17.21 6.48 6.18
N PHE A 135 -15.91 6.69 6.02
CA PHE A 135 -15.18 7.73 6.76
C PHE A 135 -15.66 9.13 6.36
N ASP A 136 -15.94 9.38 5.08
CA ASP A 136 -16.43 10.69 4.62
C ASP A 136 -17.79 11.04 5.24
N GLN A 137 -18.70 10.07 5.30
CA GLN A 137 -19.97 10.22 6.00
C GLN A 137 -19.76 10.50 7.49
N ALA A 138 -18.91 9.72 8.17
CA ALA A 138 -18.62 9.91 9.60
C ALA A 138 -18.00 11.28 9.90
N VAL A 139 -17.10 11.77 9.04
CA VAL A 139 -16.50 13.10 9.16
C VAL A 139 -17.55 14.20 8.96
N THR A 140 -18.46 14.02 8.00
CA THR A 140 -19.55 14.98 7.74
C THR A 140 -20.50 15.07 8.93
N TYR A 141 -20.94 13.94 9.48
CA TYR A 141 -21.77 13.92 10.69
C TYR A 141 -21.09 14.59 11.89
N LYS A 142 -19.79 14.36 12.08
CA LYS A 142 -19.02 15.02 13.14
C LYS A 142 -19.00 16.54 12.95
N LEU A 143 -18.75 17.00 11.72
CA LEU A 143 -18.65 18.41 11.41
C LEU A 143 -20.00 19.13 11.53
N GLU A 144 -21.10 18.48 11.11
CA GLU A 144 -22.45 19.02 11.28
C GLU A 144 -22.80 19.17 12.77
N ASN A 145 -22.47 18.19 13.60
CA ASN A 145 -22.72 18.25 15.05
C ASN A 145 -21.86 19.30 15.77
N ASP A 146 -20.63 19.56 15.30
CA ASP A 146 -19.77 20.62 15.84
C ASP A 146 -20.26 22.05 15.44
N LEU A 147 -21.11 22.19 14.42
CA LEU A 147 -21.64 23.48 13.95
C LEU A 147 -22.97 23.87 14.61
N THR A 148 -23.71 22.93 15.18
CA THR A 148 -25.00 23.16 15.85
C THR A 148 -24.89 23.46 17.35
N ILE A 149 -23.71 23.26 17.96
CA ILE A 149 -23.40 23.59 19.36
C ILE A 149 -22.75 24.96 19.44
#